data_AF-A0A0R1SP39-F1
#
_entry.id   AF-A0A0R1SP39-F1
#
_cell.length_a   1.000
_cell.length_b   1.000
_cell.length_c   1.000
_cell.angle_alpha   90.00
_cell.angle_beta   90.00
_cell.angle_gamma   90.00
#
_symmetry.space_group_name_H-M   'P 1'
#
loop_
_entity.id
_entity.type
_entity.pdbx_description
1 polymer ?
#
loop_
_entity_poly.entity_id
_entity_poly.type
_entity_poly.pdbx_seq_one_letter_code
_entity_poly.pdbx_strand_id
1 'polypeptide(L)'
;MKKLMKTAEKLEKVYEQFDLLNFRAHKAIPLTFNKKDSRQLLPQNKRLYFTYRYLDKEKTRLTNLLLSQMIDVKSSVFQTKPMLHPQFIDKGLKLKNIDENHRQTSSKTPRRNRKINKIKQLIALIDDEDLTLSRGYLNQFLILAYENFPKLIDQRSDKYQSEELLNNLDFRTRLMQFDYDRYLYEENFQTESFLKFLVYSCVKRVPSFVRSYDAREICPDAQKTGFSGIAYEIEIDGIKECYVTFKGTEADMDYTEHSRSKRMEKYILEGYKDWDYNVNAILVGDTVDLDQMSVAQDFIAYLQAHLQKNCHLYGLGHSLGGHFVQTLQLVENCFDAGYTMNSAPVQLKQIQILKPDLLSKENWKTLFALTESKSITVDLNKQIQKLLPREYSEIINQAFEQDMTQIFYELPYTIWIGQKWEYNFSEWKYPFEIHPRRYLSQAEVNSYQRFFAELFVYTKNSATGRQIMRKSADFAFDRFKLLRKDINKPETYKFFFDYANYMYNSGFFKDKPKVVTDYLKKDIDTIVWKSSRREWPFLRSINSDMFELAIYFHIIDGSKHFMKRTPKFKQ
;
A
#
# COMPACT_ATOMS: atom_id res chain seq x y z
N MET A 1 10.31 -32.81 14.35
CA MET A 1 9.71 -31.47 14.47
C MET A 1 10.72 -30.32 14.44
N LYS A 2 11.72 -30.21 15.35
CA LYS A 2 12.75 -29.13 15.29
C LYS A 2 13.41 -28.96 13.91
N LYS A 3 13.79 -30.07 13.27
CA LYS A 3 14.34 -30.08 11.90
C LYS A 3 13.35 -29.52 10.86
N LEU A 4 12.06 -29.85 10.99
CA LEU A 4 10.99 -29.37 10.12
C LEU A 4 10.83 -27.84 10.23
N MET A 5 10.76 -27.31 11.45
CA MET A 5 10.71 -25.87 11.70
C MET A 5 11.91 -25.14 11.11
N LYS A 6 13.13 -25.66 11.29
CA LYS A 6 14.34 -25.08 10.70
C LYS A 6 14.31 -25.08 9.17
N THR A 7 13.65 -26.05 8.54
CA THR A 7 13.45 -26.04 7.08
C THR A 7 12.46 -24.95 6.66
N ALA A 8 11.37 -24.79 7.39
CA ALA A 8 10.36 -23.74 7.14
C ALA A 8 10.93 -22.32 7.31
N GLU A 9 11.69 -22.06 8.38
CA GLU A 9 12.37 -20.77 8.60
C GLU A 9 13.36 -20.43 7.48
N LYS A 10 14.06 -21.44 6.93
CA LYS A 10 14.93 -21.23 5.77
C LYS A 10 14.13 -20.89 4.51
N LEU A 11 12.96 -21.51 4.33
CA LEU A 11 12.08 -21.22 3.20
C LEU A 11 11.50 -19.80 3.31
N GLU A 12 11.08 -19.37 4.51
CA GLU A 12 10.63 -17.99 4.78
C GLU A 12 11.72 -16.98 4.39
N LYS A 13 12.98 -17.23 4.79
CA LYS A 13 14.13 -16.41 4.39
C LYS A 13 14.34 -16.38 2.87
N VAL A 14 14.11 -17.48 2.16
CA VAL A 14 14.18 -17.49 0.69
C VAL A 14 13.11 -16.59 0.09
N TYR A 15 11.88 -16.61 0.63
CA TYR A 15 10.84 -15.68 0.20
C TYR A 15 11.21 -14.21 0.48
N GLU A 16 11.80 -13.89 1.63
CA GLU A 16 12.30 -12.52 1.89
C GLU A 16 13.38 -12.08 0.89
N GLN A 17 14.26 -13.01 0.47
CA GLN A 17 15.26 -12.71 -0.56
C GLN A 17 14.63 -12.49 -1.93
N PHE A 18 13.53 -13.17 -2.24
CA PHE A 18 12.75 -12.89 -3.45
C PHE A 18 12.13 -11.49 -3.43
N ASP A 19 11.53 -11.04 -2.31
CA ASP A 19 11.04 -9.65 -2.18
C ASP A 19 12.15 -8.64 -2.43
N LEU A 20 13.31 -8.86 -1.80
CA LEU A 20 14.46 -7.99 -1.98
C LEU A 20 14.96 -8.00 -3.43
N LEU A 21 14.88 -9.15 -4.11
CA LEU A 21 15.20 -9.25 -5.53
C LEU A 21 14.17 -8.48 -6.38
N ASN A 22 12.87 -8.60 -6.07
CA ASN A 22 11.80 -7.87 -6.75
C ASN A 22 12.01 -6.36 -6.62
N PHE A 23 12.29 -5.90 -5.40
CA PHE A 23 12.62 -4.52 -5.11
C PHE A 23 13.82 -4.02 -5.91
N ARG A 24 14.90 -4.80 -5.96
CA ARG A 24 16.10 -4.47 -6.75
C ARG A 24 15.82 -4.43 -8.26
N ALA A 25 14.95 -5.29 -8.76
CA ALA A 25 14.54 -5.31 -10.16
C ALA A 25 13.73 -4.06 -10.51
N HIS A 26 12.73 -3.71 -9.70
CA HIS A 26 11.94 -2.47 -9.83
C HIS A 26 12.82 -1.23 -9.78
N LYS A 27 13.74 -1.15 -8.81
CA LYS A 27 14.73 -0.07 -8.70
C LYS A 27 15.60 0.10 -9.96
N ALA A 28 15.81 -0.94 -10.75
CA ALA A 28 16.59 -0.87 -11.98
C ALA A 28 15.79 -0.37 -13.20
N ILE A 29 14.44 -0.30 -13.13
CA ILE A 29 13.58 0.15 -14.23
C ILE A 29 13.96 1.56 -14.72
N PRO A 30 14.13 2.59 -13.86
CA PRO A 30 14.43 3.94 -14.33
C PRO A 30 15.70 4.07 -15.17
N LEU A 31 16.72 3.24 -14.87
CA LEU A 31 17.99 3.22 -15.60
C LEU A 31 17.84 2.79 -17.07
N THR A 32 16.67 2.25 -17.43
CA THR A 32 16.37 1.83 -18.80
C THR A 32 15.90 2.97 -19.70
N PHE A 33 15.49 4.11 -19.13
CA PHE A 33 14.92 5.23 -19.89
C PHE A 33 15.97 6.11 -20.58
N ASN A 34 17.22 6.13 -20.09
CA ASN A 34 18.34 6.83 -20.73
C ASN A 34 19.37 5.85 -21.31
N LYS A 35 19.80 6.07 -22.56
CA LYS A 35 20.83 5.27 -23.24
C LYS A 35 22.17 5.21 -22.49
N LYS A 36 22.57 6.28 -21.79
CA LYS A 36 23.83 6.35 -21.03
C LYS A 36 23.82 5.39 -19.85
N ASP A 37 22.76 5.44 -19.04
CA ASP A 37 22.58 4.62 -17.85
C ASP A 37 22.29 3.15 -18.19
N SER A 38 21.65 2.92 -19.33
CA SER A 38 21.39 1.59 -19.87
C SER A 38 22.65 0.75 -20.11
N ARG A 39 23.84 1.36 -20.28
CA ARG A 39 25.11 0.61 -20.43
C ARG A 39 25.51 -0.10 -19.13
N GLN A 40 25.23 0.48 -17.97
CA GLN A 40 25.54 -0.08 -16.65
C GLN A 40 24.60 -1.24 -16.25
N LEU A 41 23.44 -1.37 -16.92
CA LEU A 41 22.44 -2.40 -16.62
C LEU A 41 22.83 -3.84 -17.03
N LEU A 42 23.78 -4.04 -17.95
CA LEU A 42 24.08 -5.41 -18.44
C LEU A 42 24.66 -6.34 -17.36
N PRO A 43 25.70 -5.93 -16.61
CA PRO A 43 26.22 -6.74 -15.51
C PRO A 43 25.18 -6.91 -14.38
N GLN A 44 24.40 -5.86 -14.09
CA GLN A 44 23.37 -5.89 -13.07
C GLN A 44 22.28 -6.92 -13.41
N ASN A 45 21.77 -6.92 -14.65
CA ASN A 45 20.78 -7.90 -15.09
C ASN A 45 21.29 -9.34 -14.95
N LYS A 46 22.55 -9.62 -15.33
CA LYS A 46 23.13 -10.96 -15.17
C LYS A 46 23.15 -11.40 -13.70
N ARG A 47 23.52 -10.50 -12.78
CA ARG A 47 23.53 -10.78 -11.34
C ARG A 47 22.13 -11.05 -10.81
N LEU A 48 21.15 -10.20 -11.15
CA LEU A 48 19.77 -10.36 -10.70
C LEU A 48 19.16 -11.70 -11.18
N TYR A 49 19.38 -12.08 -12.44
CA TYR A 49 18.93 -13.37 -12.96
C TYR A 49 19.66 -14.57 -12.33
N PHE A 50 20.95 -14.43 -12.02
CA PHE A 50 21.68 -15.46 -11.31
C PHE A 50 21.10 -15.65 -9.90
N THR A 51 20.81 -14.56 -9.20
CA THR A 51 20.13 -14.58 -7.90
C THR A 51 18.77 -15.27 -8.01
N TYR A 52 17.93 -14.90 -8.99
CA TYR A 52 16.65 -15.57 -9.23
C TYR A 52 16.81 -17.08 -9.38
N ARG A 53 17.69 -17.53 -10.29
CA ARG A 53 17.91 -18.97 -10.54
C ARG A 53 18.41 -19.73 -9.31
N TYR A 54 19.18 -19.07 -8.45
CA TYR A 54 19.61 -19.65 -7.19
C TYR A 54 18.44 -19.77 -6.22
N LEU A 55 17.66 -18.70 -6.05
CA LEU A 55 16.51 -18.66 -5.14
C LEU A 55 15.42 -19.65 -5.57
N ASP A 56 15.07 -19.73 -6.85
CA ASP A 56 14.11 -20.70 -7.39
C ASP A 56 14.54 -22.14 -7.08
N LYS A 57 15.79 -22.51 -7.39
CA LYS A 57 16.32 -23.84 -7.05
C LYS A 57 16.26 -24.13 -5.56
N GLU A 58 16.65 -23.17 -4.72
CA GLU A 58 16.66 -23.35 -3.28
C GLU A 58 15.24 -23.43 -2.70
N LYS A 59 14.30 -22.63 -3.23
CA LYS A 59 12.87 -22.68 -2.91
C LYS A 59 12.30 -24.06 -3.21
N THR A 60 12.51 -24.60 -4.42
CA THR A 60 12.05 -25.95 -4.78
C THR A 60 12.68 -27.03 -3.90
N ARG A 61 13.99 -26.93 -3.66
CA ARG A 61 14.70 -27.89 -2.81
C ARG A 61 14.14 -27.90 -1.39
N LEU A 62 13.92 -26.72 -0.81
CA LEU A 62 13.37 -26.57 0.54
C LEU A 62 11.90 -26.96 0.62
N THR A 63 11.08 -26.64 -0.39
CA THR A 63 9.66 -27.03 -0.45
C THR A 63 9.50 -28.55 -0.49
N ASN A 64 10.27 -29.25 -1.34
CA ASN A 64 10.27 -30.71 -1.38
C ASN A 64 10.78 -31.33 -0.08
N LEU A 65 11.85 -30.76 0.49
CA LEU A 65 12.38 -31.21 1.77
C LEU A 65 11.39 -31.01 2.93
N LEU A 66 10.68 -29.88 2.94
CA LEU A 66 9.65 -29.57 3.92
C LEU A 66 8.52 -30.60 3.83
N LEU A 67 7.97 -30.85 2.63
CA LEU A 67 6.91 -31.83 2.42
C LEU A 67 7.33 -33.25 2.83
N SER A 68 8.52 -33.70 2.44
CA SER A 68 9.03 -35.01 2.89
C SER A 68 9.13 -35.08 4.41
N GLN A 69 9.67 -34.03 5.06
CA GLN A 69 9.75 -33.99 6.52
C GLN A 69 8.36 -33.92 7.19
N MET A 70 7.36 -33.32 6.54
CA MET A 70 5.97 -33.30 7.00
C MET A 70 5.34 -34.68 6.93
N ILE A 71 5.60 -35.45 5.87
CA ILE A 71 5.10 -36.83 5.73
C ILE A 71 5.74 -37.73 6.78
N ASP A 72 7.06 -37.62 6.98
CA ASP A 72 7.84 -38.53 7.82
C ASP A 72 7.78 -38.20 9.32
N VAL A 73 7.33 -37.00 9.70
CA VAL A 73 7.36 -36.60 11.12
C VAL A 73 6.40 -37.43 11.94
N LYS A 74 6.93 -38.06 13.00
CA LYS A 74 6.15 -38.79 13.99
C LYS A 74 6.06 -37.98 15.28
N SER A 75 4.86 -37.92 15.86
CA SER A 75 4.62 -37.30 17.17
C SER A 75 3.40 -37.92 17.82
N SER A 76 3.43 -38.07 19.15
CA SER A 76 2.27 -38.47 19.94
C SER A 76 1.10 -37.49 19.83
N VAL A 77 1.37 -36.20 19.54
CA VAL A 77 0.33 -35.19 19.34
C VAL A 77 -0.61 -35.56 18.18
N PHE A 78 -0.08 -36.21 17.14
CA PHE A 78 -0.89 -36.65 16.00
C PHE A 78 -1.84 -37.80 16.35
N GLN A 79 -1.54 -38.58 17.38
CA GLN A 79 -2.48 -39.59 17.88
C GLN A 79 -3.63 -38.94 18.64
N THR A 80 -3.34 -37.89 19.42
CA THR A 80 -4.36 -37.13 20.16
C THR A 80 -5.18 -36.18 19.27
N LYS A 81 -4.62 -35.73 18.14
CA LYS A 81 -5.26 -34.86 17.15
C LYS A 81 -5.08 -35.44 15.74
N PRO A 82 -5.89 -36.43 15.34
CA PRO A 82 -5.70 -37.17 14.08
C PRO A 82 -5.68 -36.30 12.83
N MET A 83 -6.40 -35.18 12.83
CA MET A 83 -6.48 -34.27 11.67
C MET A 83 -5.26 -33.33 11.54
N LEU A 84 -4.43 -33.19 12.57
CA LEU A 84 -3.32 -32.24 12.56
C LEU A 84 -2.22 -32.64 11.55
N HIS A 85 -1.89 -33.93 11.47
CA HIS A 85 -0.87 -34.41 10.53
C HIS A 85 -1.31 -34.28 9.06
N PRO A 86 -2.54 -34.68 8.68
CA PRO A 86 -3.10 -34.38 7.36
C PRO A 86 -3.09 -32.88 7.02
N GLN A 87 -3.43 -31.99 7.98
CA GLN A 87 -3.37 -30.54 7.75
C GLN A 87 -1.96 -30.05 7.43
N PHE A 88 -0.92 -30.58 8.10
CA PHE A 88 0.48 -30.22 7.78
C PHE A 88 0.83 -30.63 6.36
N ILE A 89 0.46 -31.86 5.98
CA ILE A 89 0.71 -32.40 4.64
C ILE A 89 -0.05 -31.60 3.58
N ASP A 90 -1.31 -31.20 3.84
CA ASP A 90 -2.09 -30.32 2.96
C ASP A 90 -1.33 -29.02 2.65
N LYS A 91 -0.83 -28.32 3.67
CA LYS A 91 -0.06 -27.07 3.44
C LYS A 91 1.21 -27.32 2.64
N GLY A 92 1.93 -28.41 2.92
CA GLY A 92 3.11 -28.82 2.15
C GLY A 92 2.77 -29.14 0.69
N LEU A 93 1.66 -29.82 0.42
CA LEU A 93 1.18 -30.13 -0.93
C LEU A 93 0.75 -28.87 -1.68
N LYS A 94 0.03 -27.94 -1.02
CA LYS A 94 -0.36 -26.66 -1.63
C LYS A 94 0.87 -25.83 -2.02
N LEU A 95 1.88 -25.74 -1.15
CA LEU A 95 3.18 -25.11 -1.47
C LEU A 95 3.86 -25.77 -2.68
N LYS A 96 3.90 -27.11 -2.70
CA LYS A 96 4.49 -27.85 -3.82
C LYS A 96 3.73 -27.63 -5.14
N ASN A 97 2.40 -27.62 -5.10
CA ASN A 97 1.58 -27.39 -6.28
C ASN A 97 1.81 -26.00 -6.86
N ILE A 98 1.95 -24.96 -6.03
CA ILE A 98 2.32 -23.60 -6.49
C ILE A 98 3.71 -23.63 -7.15
N ASP A 99 4.67 -24.32 -6.53
CA ASP A 99 6.03 -24.50 -7.08
C ASP A 99 6.06 -25.27 -8.41
N GLU A 100 5.12 -26.18 -8.66
CA GLU A 100 5.06 -26.91 -9.93
C GLU A 100 4.28 -26.15 -11.01
N ASN A 101 3.23 -25.42 -10.64
CA ASN A 101 2.33 -24.75 -11.58
C ASN A 101 2.96 -23.54 -12.27
N HIS A 102 3.74 -22.72 -11.56
CA HIS A 102 4.39 -21.54 -12.18
C HIS A 102 5.37 -21.94 -13.31
N ARG A 103 5.90 -23.17 -13.27
CA ARG A 103 6.80 -23.68 -14.32
C ARG A 103 6.11 -24.05 -15.63
N GLN A 104 4.78 -24.17 -15.63
CA GLN A 104 3.99 -24.57 -16.80
C GLN A 104 3.51 -23.35 -17.61
N THR A 105 3.41 -22.18 -16.98
CA THR A 105 3.00 -20.91 -17.58
C THR A 105 4.19 -20.19 -18.21
N SER A 106 4.76 -20.74 -19.29
CA SER A 106 5.79 -20.01 -20.04
C SER A 106 5.22 -18.70 -20.61
N SER A 107 5.58 -17.57 -20.00
CA SER A 107 5.18 -16.25 -20.51
C SER A 107 5.73 -16.07 -21.93
N LYS A 108 4.88 -15.62 -22.86
CA LYS A 108 5.29 -15.34 -24.24
C LYS A 108 6.37 -14.27 -24.25
N THR A 109 7.62 -14.70 -24.37
CA THR A 109 8.80 -13.83 -24.38
C THR A 109 8.71 -12.80 -25.51
N PRO A 110 8.90 -11.50 -25.25
CA PRO A 110 9.03 -10.51 -26.31
C PRO A 110 10.25 -10.85 -27.19
N ARG A 111 10.05 -11.03 -28.50
CA ARG A 111 11.09 -11.43 -29.48
C ARG A 111 12.30 -10.47 -29.58
N ARG A 112 12.28 -9.29 -28.95
CA ARG A 112 13.38 -8.31 -29.01
C ARG A 112 14.21 -8.32 -27.72
N ASN A 113 15.51 -8.60 -27.86
CA ASN A 113 16.53 -8.66 -26.82
C ASN A 113 16.93 -7.26 -26.28
N ARG A 114 15.96 -6.45 -25.83
CA ARG A 114 16.22 -5.15 -25.17
C ARG A 114 16.48 -5.36 -23.68
N LYS A 115 17.40 -4.57 -23.09
CA LYS A 115 17.79 -4.69 -21.67
C LYS A 115 16.61 -4.50 -20.71
N ILE A 116 15.69 -3.59 -21.03
CA ILE A 116 14.45 -3.38 -20.28
C ILE A 116 13.55 -4.62 -20.28
N ASN A 117 13.48 -5.34 -21.40
CA ASN A 117 12.67 -6.56 -21.51
C ASN A 117 13.20 -7.67 -20.59
N LYS A 118 14.51 -7.68 -20.30
CA LYS A 118 15.09 -8.63 -19.34
C LYS A 118 14.70 -8.28 -17.90
N ILE A 119 14.73 -7.01 -17.50
CA ILE A 119 14.28 -6.63 -16.14
C ILE A 119 12.79 -6.95 -15.97
N LYS A 120 11.97 -6.60 -16.96
CA LYS A 120 10.54 -6.91 -16.96
C LYS A 120 10.27 -8.41 -16.93
N GLN A 121 11.02 -9.18 -17.71
CA GLN A 121 10.89 -10.63 -17.68
C GLN A 121 11.30 -11.19 -16.31
N LEU A 122 12.32 -10.64 -15.67
CA LEU A 122 12.68 -11.04 -14.31
C LEU A 122 11.55 -10.72 -13.31
N ILE A 123 10.97 -9.51 -13.37
CA ILE A 123 9.84 -9.14 -12.50
C ILE A 123 8.67 -10.10 -12.73
N ALA A 124 8.29 -10.34 -13.98
CA ALA A 124 7.24 -11.28 -14.31
C ALA A 124 7.54 -12.72 -13.85
N LEU A 125 8.82 -13.15 -13.87
CA LEU A 125 9.22 -14.44 -13.32
C LEU A 125 9.08 -14.48 -11.80
N ILE A 126 9.36 -13.38 -11.10
CA ILE A 126 9.21 -13.29 -9.64
C ILE A 126 7.72 -13.24 -9.26
N ASP A 127 6.90 -12.49 -10.00
CA ASP A 127 5.45 -12.40 -9.76
C ASP A 127 4.76 -13.76 -9.98
N ASP A 128 5.22 -14.54 -10.97
CA ASP A 128 4.74 -15.89 -11.27
C ASP A 128 5.09 -16.90 -10.16
N GLU A 129 6.05 -16.61 -9.27
CA GLU A 129 6.35 -17.45 -8.09
C GLU A 129 5.20 -17.48 -7.06
N ASP A 130 4.24 -16.56 -7.15
CA ASP A 130 3.10 -16.40 -6.25
C ASP A 130 3.52 -16.42 -4.77
N LEU A 131 4.43 -15.49 -4.44
CA LEU A 131 5.08 -15.42 -3.12
C LEU A 131 4.08 -15.12 -2.01
N THR A 132 3.04 -14.33 -2.27
CA THR A 132 1.99 -14.00 -1.30
C THR A 132 1.23 -15.26 -0.89
N LEU A 133 0.75 -16.05 -1.86
CA LEU A 133 0.07 -17.32 -1.58
C LEU A 133 1.01 -18.33 -0.92
N SER A 134 2.27 -18.40 -1.38
CA SER A 134 3.30 -19.25 -0.79
C SER A 134 3.56 -18.91 0.68
N ARG A 135 3.67 -17.62 1.03
CA ARG A 135 3.79 -17.16 2.42
C ARG A 135 2.55 -17.50 3.23
N GLY A 136 1.36 -17.32 2.67
CA GLY A 136 0.11 -17.67 3.33
C GLY A 136 0.11 -19.12 3.81
N TYR A 137 0.44 -20.07 2.94
CA TYR A 137 0.49 -21.49 3.33
C TYR A 137 1.66 -21.84 4.25
N LEU A 138 2.82 -21.19 4.09
CA LEU A 138 3.93 -21.39 5.01
C LEU A 138 3.62 -20.87 6.42
N ASN A 139 3.00 -19.69 6.53
CA ASN A 139 2.55 -19.11 7.80
C ASN A 139 1.49 -19.99 8.46
N GLN A 140 0.50 -20.48 7.70
CA GLN A 140 -0.48 -21.44 8.20
C GLN A 140 0.19 -22.68 8.80
N PHE A 141 1.20 -23.25 8.14
CA PHE A 141 1.98 -24.35 8.71
C PHE A 141 2.69 -23.93 10.02
N LEU A 142 3.36 -22.78 10.02
CA LEU A 142 4.09 -22.28 11.20
C LEU A 142 3.16 -22.03 12.38
N ILE A 143 1.97 -21.48 12.14
CA ILE A 143 0.91 -21.28 13.16
C ILE A 143 0.48 -22.62 13.74
N LEU A 144 0.13 -23.60 12.89
CA LEU A 144 -0.28 -24.93 13.38
C LEU A 144 0.83 -25.61 14.20
N ALA A 145 2.08 -25.46 13.76
CA ALA A 145 3.23 -25.99 14.49
C ALA A 145 3.44 -25.30 15.84
N TYR A 146 3.28 -23.98 15.88
CA TYR A 146 3.41 -23.18 17.09
C TYR A 146 2.34 -23.56 18.13
N GLU A 147 1.08 -23.68 17.73
CA GLU A 147 -0.04 -23.98 18.64
C GLU A 147 0.00 -25.39 19.22
N ASN A 148 0.54 -26.36 18.47
CA ASN A 148 0.46 -27.77 18.83
C ASN A 148 1.78 -28.35 19.37
N PHE A 149 2.89 -27.60 19.25
CA PHE A 149 4.21 -28.03 19.73
C PHE A 149 4.89 -26.96 20.59
N PRO A 150 4.32 -26.61 21.76
CA PRO A 150 4.82 -25.51 22.60
C PRO A 150 6.27 -25.72 23.08
N LYS A 151 6.75 -26.97 23.14
CA LYS A 151 8.16 -27.29 23.46
C LYS A 151 9.17 -26.79 22.42
N LEU A 152 8.72 -26.29 21.28
CA LEU A 152 9.57 -25.69 20.25
C LEU A 152 9.69 -24.17 20.39
N ILE A 153 8.86 -23.57 21.25
CA ILE A 153 8.86 -22.14 21.50
C ILE A 153 10.04 -21.84 22.43
N ASP A 154 11.04 -21.14 21.91
CA ASP A 154 12.18 -20.68 22.68
C ASP A 154 11.90 -19.22 23.07
N GLN A 155 11.52 -19.01 24.33
CA GLN A 155 11.23 -17.68 24.85
C GLN A 155 12.51 -17.03 25.34
N ARG A 156 12.75 -15.78 24.95
CA ARG A 156 13.87 -15.02 25.52
C ARG A 156 13.67 -14.83 27.03
N SER A 157 14.76 -14.69 27.77
CA SER A 157 14.73 -14.44 29.23
C SER A 157 14.08 -13.10 29.57
N ASP A 158 14.43 -12.06 28.81
CA ASP A 158 14.06 -10.69 29.13
C ASP A 158 12.56 -10.47 28.94
N LYS A 159 11.95 -9.79 29.91
CA LYS A 159 10.52 -9.45 29.84
C LYS A 159 10.26 -8.51 28.67
N TYR A 160 9.06 -8.60 28.12
CA TYR A 160 8.55 -7.63 27.16
C TYR A 160 8.60 -6.21 27.75
N GLN A 161 8.99 -5.24 26.91
CA GLN A 161 8.92 -3.82 27.26
C GLN A 161 7.81 -3.16 26.43
N SER A 162 7.16 -2.15 27.00
CA SER A 162 6.11 -1.42 26.29
C SER A 162 6.67 -0.81 24.99
N GLU A 163 5.84 -0.77 23.96
CA GLU A 163 6.15 -0.29 22.61
C GLU A 163 7.22 -1.11 21.86
N GLU A 164 7.70 -2.24 22.40
CA GLU A 164 8.73 -3.02 21.70
C GLU A 164 8.21 -3.57 20.35
N LEU A 165 6.95 -4.00 20.28
CA LEU A 165 6.31 -4.37 19.01
C LEU A 165 6.06 -3.15 18.12
N LEU A 166 5.61 -2.02 18.69
CA LEU A 166 5.42 -0.78 17.93
C LEU A 166 6.73 -0.32 17.28
N ASN A 167 7.87 -0.52 17.95
CA ASN A 167 9.19 -0.15 17.44
C ASN A 167 9.79 -1.18 16.47
N ASN A 168 9.15 -2.35 16.30
CA ASN A 168 9.59 -3.39 15.39
C ASN A 168 8.99 -3.20 13.98
N LEU A 169 9.83 -2.85 12.99
CA LEU A 169 9.39 -2.62 11.60
C LEU A 169 8.72 -3.85 10.98
N ASP A 170 9.25 -5.05 11.21
CA ASP A 170 8.69 -6.28 10.63
C ASP A 170 7.32 -6.58 11.26
N PHE A 171 7.12 -6.31 12.56
CA PHE A 171 5.79 -6.39 13.19
C PHE A 171 4.80 -5.44 12.54
N ARG A 172 5.12 -4.13 12.51
CA ARG A 172 4.22 -3.10 11.95
C ARG A 172 3.83 -3.40 10.50
N THR A 173 4.80 -3.72 9.67
CA THR A 173 4.56 -3.96 8.23
C THR A 173 3.81 -5.26 7.98
N ARG A 174 4.12 -6.35 8.70
CA ARG A 174 3.38 -7.61 8.58
C ARG A 174 1.96 -7.51 9.12
N LEU A 175 1.76 -6.73 10.19
CA LEU A 175 0.42 -6.52 10.76
C LEU A 175 -0.45 -5.69 9.81
N MET A 176 0.07 -4.60 9.24
CA MET A 176 -0.64 -3.85 8.20
C MET A 176 -0.90 -4.69 6.94
N GLN A 177 0.07 -5.52 6.52
CA GLN A 177 -0.11 -6.41 5.35
C GLN A 177 -1.17 -7.49 5.60
N PHE A 178 -1.32 -7.95 6.84
CA PHE A 178 -2.28 -9.00 7.18
C PHE A 178 -3.72 -8.60 6.86
N ASP A 179 -4.09 -7.32 6.99
CA ASP A 179 -5.42 -6.83 6.63
C ASP A 179 -5.74 -7.05 5.14
N TYR A 180 -4.72 -7.08 4.28
CA TYR A 180 -4.84 -7.38 2.86
C TYR A 180 -4.81 -8.89 2.58
N ASP A 181 -3.98 -9.60 3.33
CA ASP A 181 -3.72 -11.04 3.14
C ASP A 181 -4.71 -11.94 3.91
N ARG A 182 -5.68 -11.38 4.65
CA ARG A 182 -6.57 -12.13 5.57
C ARG A 182 -7.31 -13.27 4.88
N TYR A 183 -7.70 -13.08 3.61
CA TYR A 183 -8.37 -14.09 2.79
C TYR A 183 -7.58 -15.41 2.67
N LEU A 184 -6.26 -15.38 2.89
CA LEU A 184 -5.41 -16.57 2.88
C LEU A 184 -5.67 -17.49 4.08
N TYR A 185 -6.32 -17.00 5.13
CA TYR A 185 -6.44 -17.67 6.44
C TYR A 185 -7.88 -18.12 6.78
N GLU A 186 -8.88 -17.81 5.94
CA GLU A 186 -10.31 -17.84 6.31
C GLU A 186 -10.92 -19.24 6.53
N GLU A 187 -10.37 -20.33 5.97
CA GLU A 187 -11.03 -21.65 6.08
C GLU A 187 -10.86 -22.33 7.45
N ASN A 188 -9.79 -22.06 8.20
CA ASN A 188 -9.47 -22.80 9.44
C ASN A 188 -8.62 -22.02 10.48
N PHE A 189 -8.32 -20.74 10.26
CA PHE A 189 -7.46 -19.96 11.14
C PHE A 189 -8.20 -18.77 11.73
N GLN A 190 -7.97 -18.55 13.02
CA GLN A 190 -8.42 -17.36 13.70
C GLN A 190 -7.37 -16.26 13.56
N THR A 191 -7.81 -15.02 13.46
CA THR A 191 -6.93 -13.84 13.46
C THR A 191 -5.96 -13.85 14.66
N GLU A 192 -6.45 -14.29 15.82
CA GLU A 192 -5.68 -14.42 17.06
C GLU A 192 -4.53 -15.43 16.93
N SER A 193 -4.70 -16.50 16.15
CA SER A 193 -3.65 -17.50 15.92
C SER A 193 -2.49 -16.91 15.12
N PHE A 194 -2.79 -16.10 14.10
CA PHE A 194 -1.78 -15.36 13.35
C PHE A 194 -1.05 -14.37 14.25
N LEU A 195 -1.77 -13.59 15.06
CA LEU A 195 -1.16 -12.61 15.97
C LEU A 195 -0.22 -13.25 16.99
N LYS A 196 -0.62 -14.36 17.62
CA LYS A 196 0.26 -15.10 18.56
C LYS A 196 1.57 -15.50 17.90
N PHE A 197 1.47 -16.02 16.67
CA PHE A 197 2.64 -16.37 15.88
C PHE A 197 3.49 -15.14 15.52
N LEU A 198 2.86 -14.06 15.06
CA LEU A 198 3.55 -12.83 14.66
C LEU A 198 4.32 -12.21 15.84
N VAL A 199 3.65 -12.02 16.99
CA VAL A 199 4.26 -11.53 18.24
C VAL A 199 5.47 -12.38 18.61
N TYR A 200 5.31 -13.69 18.69
CA TYR A 200 6.42 -14.58 19.00
C TYR A 200 7.55 -14.49 17.97
N SER A 201 7.23 -14.41 16.68
CA SER A 201 8.23 -14.32 15.62
C SER A 201 9.12 -13.09 15.77
N CYS A 202 8.54 -11.96 16.20
CA CYS A 202 9.19 -10.66 16.33
C CYS A 202 9.95 -10.46 17.65
N VAL A 203 9.36 -10.83 18.80
CA VAL A 203 9.94 -10.51 20.13
C VAL A 203 10.32 -11.73 20.96
N LYS A 204 10.08 -12.95 20.48
CA LYS A 204 10.35 -14.22 21.19
C LYS A 204 9.72 -14.27 22.59
N ARG A 205 8.53 -13.68 22.72
CA ARG A 205 7.64 -13.79 23.88
C ARG A 205 6.28 -14.32 23.43
N VAL A 206 5.54 -14.93 24.34
CA VAL A 206 4.20 -15.47 24.06
C VAL A 206 3.18 -14.60 24.77
N PRO A 207 2.16 -14.08 24.04
CA PRO A 207 1.12 -13.32 24.69
C PRO A 207 0.23 -14.22 25.57
N SER A 208 -0.10 -13.74 26.77
CA SER A 208 -1.06 -14.38 27.67
C SER A 208 -2.50 -14.20 27.19
N PHE A 209 -2.76 -13.10 26.47
CA PHE A 209 -4.07 -12.76 25.92
C PHE A 209 -3.93 -12.17 24.52
N VAL A 210 -4.86 -12.54 23.63
CA VAL A 210 -4.99 -11.96 22.29
C VAL A 210 -6.47 -11.94 21.91
N ARG A 211 -6.96 -10.81 21.40
CA ARG A 211 -8.31 -10.65 20.87
C ARG A 211 -8.31 -9.67 19.70
N SER A 212 -9.11 -9.96 18.68
CA SER A 212 -9.35 -9.05 17.55
C SER A 212 -10.75 -8.44 17.58
N TYR A 213 -10.87 -7.24 17.01
CA TYR A 213 -12.10 -6.50 16.83
C TYR A 213 -12.15 -5.98 15.40
N ASP A 214 -13.12 -6.40 14.60
CA ASP A 214 -13.26 -5.97 13.20
C ASP A 214 -14.34 -4.87 13.09
N ALA A 215 -13.97 -3.72 12.55
CA ALA A 215 -14.90 -2.61 12.34
C ALA A 215 -16.10 -3.01 11.47
N ARG A 216 -15.94 -3.94 10.51
CA ARG A 216 -17.04 -4.41 9.65
C ARG A 216 -18.05 -5.30 10.39
N GLU A 217 -17.64 -5.89 11.51
CA GLU A 217 -18.53 -6.67 12.38
C GLU A 217 -19.20 -5.79 13.44
N ILE A 218 -18.50 -4.74 13.89
CA ILE A 218 -18.92 -3.87 14.99
C ILE A 218 -19.76 -2.68 14.51
N CYS A 219 -19.39 -2.07 13.38
CA CYS A 219 -20.00 -0.85 12.87
C CYS A 219 -20.85 -1.18 11.62
N PRO A 220 -22.19 -1.10 11.69
CA PRO A 220 -23.09 -1.52 10.60
C PRO A 220 -22.86 -0.81 9.26
N ASP A 221 -22.35 0.43 9.30
CA ASP A 221 -22.13 1.23 8.10
C ASP A 221 -20.76 1.01 7.46
N ALA A 222 -19.78 0.39 8.15
CA ALA A 222 -18.43 0.20 7.63
C ALA A 222 -18.39 -0.44 6.22
N GLN A 223 -19.20 -1.48 5.98
CA GLN A 223 -19.27 -2.12 4.66
C GLN A 223 -19.88 -1.20 3.59
N LYS A 224 -20.86 -0.36 3.96
CA LYS A 224 -21.52 0.56 3.03
C LYS A 224 -20.56 1.64 2.59
N THR A 225 -19.79 2.19 3.53
CA THR A 225 -18.88 3.31 3.31
C THR A 225 -17.53 2.88 2.72
N GLY A 226 -17.20 1.59 2.83
CA GLY A 226 -15.93 1.01 2.37
C GLY A 226 -14.89 0.91 3.48
N PHE A 227 -15.15 1.56 4.63
CA PHE A 227 -14.24 1.58 5.77
C PHE A 227 -13.85 0.17 6.23
N SER A 228 -12.56 0.01 6.54
CA SER A 228 -11.97 -1.22 7.04
C SER A 228 -10.88 -0.89 8.05
N GLY A 229 -11.05 -1.42 9.26
CA GLY A 229 -10.04 -1.35 10.31
C GLY A 229 -10.21 -2.51 11.27
N ILE A 230 -9.09 -2.97 11.82
CA ILE A 230 -9.08 -4.08 12.78
C ILE A 230 -8.23 -3.67 13.97
N ALA A 231 -8.71 -3.94 15.17
CA ALA A 231 -7.96 -3.72 16.40
C ALA A 231 -7.53 -5.04 17.02
N TYR A 232 -6.30 -5.07 17.50
CA TYR A 232 -5.63 -6.25 18.01
C TYR A 232 -5.18 -6.00 19.45
N GLU A 233 -5.99 -6.43 20.41
CA GLU A 233 -5.69 -6.33 21.84
C GLU A 233 -4.84 -7.52 22.27
N ILE A 234 -3.70 -7.23 22.90
CA ILE A 234 -2.74 -8.23 23.36
C ILE A 234 -2.29 -7.94 24.79
N GLU A 235 -1.95 -9.00 25.51
CA GLU A 235 -1.25 -8.91 26.79
C GLU A 235 0.03 -9.76 26.74
N ILE A 236 1.17 -9.16 27.07
CA ILE A 236 2.47 -9.84 27.15
C ILE A 236 3.12 -9.41 28.46
N ASP A 237 3.46 -10.38 29.33
CA ASP A 237 4.12 -10.13 30.62
C ASP A 237 3.40 -9.10 31.51
N GLY A 238 2.07 -9.01 31.39
CA GLY A 238 1.22 -8.06 32.13
C GLY A 238 1.11 -6.66 31.50
N ILE A 239 1.79 -6.40 30.39
CA ILE A 239 1.66 -5.18 29.59
C ILE A 239 0.54 -5.37 28.58
N LYS A 240 -0.39 -4.42 28.51
CA LYS A 240 -1.59 -4.47 27.67
C LYS A 240 -1.49 -3.42 26.58
N GLU A 241 -1.57 -3.86 25.33
CA GLU A 241 -1.44 -3.00 24.16
C GLU A 241 -2.50 -3.39 23.13
N CYS A 242 -3.03 -2.41 22.44
CA CYS A 242 -3.99 -2.60 21.36
C CYS A 242 -3.48 -1.89 20.11
N TYR A 243 -3.32 -2.64 19.02
CA TYR A 243 -2.89 -2.10 17.73
C TYR A 243 -4.09 -2.00 16.81
N VAL A 244 -4.45 -0.78 16.42
CA VAL A 244 -5.52 -0.53 15.44
C VAL A 244 -4.89 -0.32 14.08
N THR A 245 -5.13 -1.23 13.15
CA THR A 245 -4.75 -1.07 11.75
C THR A 245 -5.92 -0.51 10.95
N PHE A 246 -5.63 0.50 10.14
CA PHE A 246 -6.57 1.00 9.13
C PHE A 246 -6.06 0.66 7.74
N LYS A 247 -6.96 0.15 6.90
CA LYS A 247 -6.64 -0.26 5.54
C LYS A 247 -6.41 0.95 4.63
N GLY A 248 -5.45 0.84 3.72
CA GLY A 248 -5.23 1.78 2.62
C GLY A 248 -6.17 1.53 1.43
N THR A 249 -5.96 2.26 0.34
CA THR A 249 -6.84 2.25 -0.86
C THR A 249 -6.58 1.07 -1.81
N GLU A 250 -6.07 -0.04 -1.28
CA GLU A 250 -5.79 -1.23 -2.09
C GLU A 250 -6.93 -2.23 -1.87
N ALA A 251 -7.75 -2.43 -2.90
CA ALA A 251 -8.75 -3.49 -2.88
C ALA A 251 -8.03 -4.84 -3.06
N ASP A 252 -8.41 -5.86 -2.29
CA ASP A 252 -7.88 -7.20 -2.48
C ASP A 252 -8.81 -8.01 -3.36
N MET A 253 -8.21 -8.80 -4.24
CA MET A 253 -8.97 -9.86 -4.91
C MET A 253 -9.18 -10.98 -3.89
N ASP A 254 -10.36 -11.01 -3.29
CA ASP A 254 -10.80 -12.10 -2.42
C ASP A 254 -10.87 -13.42 -3.20
N TYR A 255 -9.84 -14.27 -3.09
CA TYR A 255 -9.75 -15.52 -3.85
C TYR A 255 -10.62 -16.65 -3.30
N THR A 256 -11.29 -16.46 -2.15
CA THR A 256 -12.30 -17.41 -1.64
C THR A 256 -13.56 -17.39 -2.49
N GLU A 257 -13.87 -16.26 -3.12
CA GLU A 257 -14.87 -16.18 -4.17
C GLU A 257 -14.34 -16.87 -5.44
N HIS A 258 -14.92 -18.03 -5.75
CA HIS A 258 -14.54 -18.84 -6.91
C HIS A 258 -14.81 -18.13 -8.24
N SER A 259 -15.81 -17.25 -8.29
CA SER A 259 -16.15 -16.51 -9.49
C SER A 259 -15.24 -15.30 -9.71
N ARG A 260 -14.36 -15.40 -10.72
CA ARG A 260 -13.51 -14.30 -11.17
C ARG A 260 -14.28 -13.00 -11.42
N SER A 261 -15.51 -13.07 -11.95
CA SER A 261 -16.30 -11.86 -12.22
C SER A 261 -16.80 -11.20 -10.94
N LYS A 262 -17.19 -11.98 -9.92
CA LYS A 262 -17.60 -11.44 -8.62
C LYS A 262 -16.42 -10.86 -7.85
N ARG A 263 -15.24 -11.50 -7.92
CA ARG A 263 -13.99 -10.94 -7.38
C ARG A 263 -13.68 -9.57 -7.96
N MET A 264 -13.72 -9.47 -9.28
CA MET A 264 -13.49 -8.21 -9.99
C MET A 264 -14.53 -7.15 -9.63
N GLU A 265 -15.79 -7.53 -9.49
CA GLU A 265 -16.86 -6.62 -9.08
C GLU A 265 -16.62 -6.05 -7.67
N LYS A 266 -16.32 -6.92 -6.68
CA LYS A 266 -15.98 -6.52 -5.30
C LYS A 266 -14.76 -5.60 -5.28
N TYR A 267 -13.71 -5.98 -5.99
CA TYR A 267 -12.48 -5.20 -6.14
C TYR A 267 -12.74 -3.78 -6.67
N ILE A 268 -13.54 -3.65 -7.74
CA ILE A 268 -13.85 -2.34 -8.34
C ILE A 268 -14.70 -1.50 -7.38
N LEU A 269 -15.69 -2.11 -6.72
CA LEU A 269 -16.60 -1.39 -5.83
C LEU A 269 -15.91 -0.89 -4.56
N GLU A 270 -15.10 -1.74 -3.91
CA GLU A 270 -14.32 -1.33 -2.73
C GLU A 270 -13.31 -0.25 -3.10
N GLY A 271 -12.51 -0.47 -4.16
CA GLY A 271 -11.55 0.53 -4.61
C GLY A 271 -12.20 1.86 -5.01
N TYR A 272 -13.39 1.84 -5.62
CA TYR A 272 -14.13 3.06 -5.95
C TYR A 272 -14.50 3.87 -4.70
N LYS A 273 -15.02 3.22 -3.64
CA LYS A 273 -15.41 3.91 -2.40
C LYS A 273 -14.23 4.58 -1.72
N ASP A 274 -13.10 3.89 -1.66
CA ASP A 274 -11.88 4.44 -1.07
C ASP A 274 -11.34 5.62 -1.91
N TRP A 275 -11.36 5.53 -3.24
CA TRP A 275 -10.97 6.64 -4.10
C TRP A 275 -11.95 7.82 -4.04
N ASP A 276 -13.24 7.57 -3.91
CA ASP A 276 -14.26 8.61 -3.71
C ASP A 276 -13.98 9.39 -2.41
N TYR A 277 -13.71 8.67 -1.31
CA TYR A 277 -13.30 9.28 -0.06
C TYR A 277 -11.98 10.06 -0.21
N ASN A 278 -10.93 9.48 -0.81
CA ASN A 278 -9.66 10.19 -1.01
C ASN A 278 -9.85 11.49 -1.82
N VAL A 279 -10.68 11.46 -2.86
CA VAL A 279 -10.92 12.65 -3.68
C VAL A 279 -11.71 13.69 -2.89
N ASN A 280 -12.85 13.33 -2.31
CA ASN A 280 -13.70 14.32 -1.65
C ASN A 280 -13.04 14.83 -0.35
N ALA A 281 -12.62 13.93 0.53
CA ALA A 281 -12.09 14.28 1.83
C ALA A 281 -10.67 14.83 1.79
N ILE A 282 -9.77 14.25 0.98
CA ILE A 282 -8.33 14.60 1.01
C ILE A 282 -7.96 15.60 -0.10
N LEU A 283 -8.34 15.30 -1.34
CA LEU A 283 -7.98 16.11 -2.52
C LEU A 283 -8.75 17.44 -2.57
N VAL A 284 -10.05 17.43 -2.30
CA VAL A 284 -10.93 18.61 -2.39
C VAL A 284 -11.12 19.27 -1.02
N GLY A 285 -11.21 18.46 0.04
CA GLY A 285 -11.63 18.92 1.37
C GLY A 285 -13.12 19.25 1.42
N ASP A 286 -13.91 18.56 0.60
CA ASP A 286 -15.37 18.58 0.63
C ASP A 286 -15.88 17.43 1.51
N THR A 287 -17.14 17.52 1.90
CA THR A 287 -17.77 16.65 2.89
C THR A 287 -19.00 15.97 2.36
N VAL A 288 -19.04 15.71 1.05
CA VAL A 288 -20.03 14.82 0.49
C VAL A 288 -19.81 13.46 1.16
N ASP A 289 -20.68 13.17 2.13
CA ASP A 289 -20.79 11.91 2.84
C ASP A 289 -19.45 11.48 3.48
N LEU A 290 -18.99 12.15 4.56
CA LEU A 290 -17.80 11.79 5.39
C LEU A 290 -17.98 10.46 6.16
N ASP A 291 -18.43 9.47 5.43
CA ASP A 291 -19.00 8.20 5.83
C ASP A 291 -17.93 7.22 6.34
N GLN A 292 -16.69 7.32 5.87
CA GLN A 292 -15.61 6.48 6.41
C GLN A 292 -15.04 7.04 7.72
N MET A 293 -14.89 8.36 7.87
CA MET A 293 -14.30 8.95 9.07
C MET A 293 -15.23 8.87 10.28
N SER A 294 -16.53 9.09 10.08
CA SER A 294 -17.54 8.92 11.14
C SER A 294 -17.54 7.49 11.68
N VAL A 295 -17.56 6.49 10.79
CA VAL A 295 -17.44 5.08 11.17
C VAL A 295 -16.11 4.80 11.90
N ALA A 296 -15.02 5.44 11.50
CA ALA A 296 -13.74 5.31 12.18
C ALA A 296 -13.80 5.87 13.63
N GLN A 297 -14.46 7.01 13.85
CA GLN A 297 -14.69 7.57 15.18
C GLN A 297 -15.55 6.65 16.04
N ASP A 298 -16.64 6.10 15.48
CA ASP A 298 -17.51 5.13 16.16
C ASP A 298 -16.73 3.87 16.58
N PHE A 299 -15.86 3.37 15.70
CA PHE A 299 -15.02 2.22 16.00
C PHE A 299 -14.03 2.53 17.14
N ILE A 300 -13.37 3.69 17.12
CA ILE A 300 -12.48 4.11 18.22
C ILE A 300 -13.25 4.26 19.54
N ALA A 301 -14.42 4.88 19.53
CA ALA A 301 -15.26 5.04 20.71
C ALA A 301 -15.68 3.67 21.27
N TYR A 302 -16.03 2.72 20.39
CA TYR A 302 -16.30 1.33 20.79
C TYR A 302 -15.07 0.70 21.46
N LEU A 303 -13.88 0.81 20.87
CA LEU A 303 -12.66 0.23 21.44
C LEU A 303 -12.36 0.81 22.83
N GLN A 304 -12.41 2.14 22.98
CA GLN A 304 -12.16 2.79 24.28
C GLN A 304 -13.12 2.33 25.38
N ALA A 305 -14.35 1.95 25.03
CA ALA A 305 -15.33 1.41 25.96
C ALA A 305 -15.14 -0.09 26.29
N HIS A 306 -14.50 -0.87 25.42
CA HIS A 306 -14.46 -2.33 25.51
C HIS A 306 -13.06 -2.93 25.76
N LEU A 307 -12.00 -2.17 25.54
CA LEU A 307 -10.64 -2.61 25.85
C LEU A 307 -10.42 -2.74 27.37
N GLN A 308 -9.47 -3.60 27.74
CA GLN A 308 -9.10 -3.77 29.13
C GLN A 308 -8.55 -2.47 29.75
N LYS A 309 -8.78 -2.29 31.05
CA LYS A 309 -8.23 -1.14 31.79
C LYS A 309 -6.70 -1.06 31.63
N ASN A 310 -6.20 0.17 31.47
CA ASN A 310 -4.77 0.48 31.27
C ASN A 310 -4.17 -0.17 30.02
N CYS A 311 -4.97 -0.42 28.98
CA CYS A 311 -4.47 -0.84 27.67
C CYS A 311 -4.01 0.39 26.88
N HIS A 312 -2.77 0.37 26.39
CA HIS A 312 -2.27 1.41 25.47
C HIS A 312 -2.81 1.19 24.07
N LEU A 313 -3.32 2.23 23.42
CA LEU A 313 -3.90 2.19 22.09
C LEU A 313 -2.95 2.79 21.06
N TYR A 314 -2.55 2.01 20.06
CA TYR A 314 -1.62 2.40 19.02
C TYR A 314 -2.25 2.37 17.64
N GLY A 315 -2.12 3.46 16.88
CA GLY A 315 -2.63 3.56 15.50
C GLY A 315 -1.59 3.15 14.47
N LEU A 316 -1.94 2.26 13.55
CA LEU A 316 -1.11 1.82 12.42
C LEU A 316 -1.84 2.07 11.10
N GLY A 317 -1.17 2.62 10.11
CA GLY A 317 -1.84 2.88 8.83
C GLY A 317 -0.90 3.09 7.64
N HIS A 318 -1.31 2.58 6.48
CA HIS A 318 -0.64 2.80 5.20
C HIS A 318 -1.55 3.58 4.25
N SER A 319 -1.00 4.51 3.45
CA SER A 319 -1.78 5.28 2.47
C SER A 319 -3.00 5.98 3.12
N LEU A 320 -4.22 5.69 2.68
CA LEU A 320 -5.48 6.15 3.31
C LEU A 320 -5.59 5.75 4.80
N GLY A 321 -5.11 4.56 5.18
CA GLY A 321 -5.03 4.14 6.58
C GLY A 321 -4.20 5.09 7.45
N GLY A 322 -3.11 5.60 6.89
CA GLY A 322 -2.27 6.60 7.55
C GLY A 322 -2.94 7.98 7.66
N HIS A 323 -3.87 8.30 6.76
CA HIS A 323 -4.72 9.49 6.90
C HIS A 323 -5.70 9.34 8.08
N PHE A 324 -6.29 8.15 8.28
CA PHE A 324 -7.16 7.89 9.43
C PHE A 324 -6.42 8.04 10.76
N VAL A 325 -5.23 7.43 10.91
CA VAL A 325 -4.42 7.56 12.13
C VAL A 325 -4.15 9.03 12.46
N GLN A 326 -3.68 9.81 11.47
CA GLN A 326 -3.36 11.23 11.70
C GLN A 326 -4.61 12.06 12.00
N THR A 327 -5.70 11.84 11.26
CA THR A 327 -6.92 12.63 11.43
C THR A 327 -7.60 12.32 12.76
N LEU A 328 -7.74 11.05 13.12
CA LEU A 328 -8.29 10.63 14.41
C LEU A 328 -7.43 11.13 15.57
N GLN A 329 -6.10 11.12 15.45
CA GLN A 329 -5.26 11.69 16.50
C GLN A 329 -5.46 13.20 16.64
N LEU A 330 -5.61 13.93 15.53
CA LEU A 330 -5.84 15.37 15.56
C LEU A 330 -7.20 15.72 16.16
N VAL A 331 -8.26 14.98 15.81
CA VAL A 331 -9.63 15.29 16.26
C VAL A 331 -9.97 14.65 17.61
N GLU A 332 -9.59 13.40 17.87
CA GLU A 332 -10.01 12.65 19.06
C GLU A 332 -8.90 12.47 20.10
N ASN A 333 -7.63 12.69 19.72
CA ASN A 333 -6.50 12.49 20.62
C ASN A 333 -6.49 11.08 21.24
N CYS A 334 -6.81 10.06 20.44
CA CYS A 334 -7.20 8.74 20.92
C CYS A 334 -6.05 7.74 21.06
N PHE A 335 -4.91 7.96 20.40
CA PHE A 335 -3.77 7.05 20.44
C PHE A 335 -2.68 7.52 21.40
N ASP A 336 -2.12 6.57 22.16
CA ASP A 336 -0.92 6.77 22.97
C ASP A 336 0.31 7.00 22.07
N ALA A 337 0.36 6.32 20.92
CA ALA A 337 1.36 6.51 19.87
C ALA A 337 0.85 5.98 18.53
N GLY A 338 1.50 6.35 17.43
CA GLY A 338 1.07 5.91 16.11
C GLY A 338 2.19 5.84 15.09
N TYR A 339 2.01 4.96 14.11
CA TYR A 339 2.91 4.78 13.00
C TYR A 339 2.14 4.79 11.68
N THR A 340 2.59 5.63 10.75
CA THR A 340 2.05 5.66 9.40
C THR A 340 3.13 5.44 8.36
N MET A 341 2.73 4.86 7.23
CA MET A 341 3.62 4.53 6.13
C MET A 341 3.06 5.06 4.80
N ASN A 342 3.84 5.89 4.10
CA ASN A 342 3.42 6.53 2.84
C ASN A 342 1.99 7.09 2.95
N SER A 343 1.69 7.78 4.05
CA SER A 343 0.33 8.17 4.39
C SER A 343 -0.20 9.28 3.47
N ALA A 344 -1.49 9.25 3.18
CA ALA A 344 -2.16 10.42 2.65
C ALA A 344 -2.24 11.54 3.72
N PRO A 345 -2.22 12.82 3.32
CA PRO A 345 -2.21 13.94 4.25
C PRO A 345 -3.54 14.10 5.00
N VAL A 346 -3.50 14.86 6.10
CA VAL A 346 -4.68 15.44 6.73
C VAL A 346 -5.15 16.64 5.91
N GLN A 347 -6.46 16.77 5.70
CA GLN A 347 -7.07 17.90 4.99
C GLN A 347 -7.76 18.85 5.97
N LEU A 348 -7.24 20.06 6.13
CA LEU A 348 -7.70 21.01 7.16
C LEU A 348 -9.15 21.43 7.02
N LYS A 349 -9.67 21.52 5.79
CA LYS A 349 -11.10 21.80 5.57
C LYS A 349 -11.98 20.70 6.17
N GLN A 350 -11.57 19.46 6.01
CA GLN A 350 -12.24 18.31 6.60
C GLN A 350 -12.19 18.38 8.14
N ILE A 351 -11.02 18.70 8.71
CA ILE A 351 -10.87 18.84 10.17
C ILE A 351 -11.78 19.93 10.73
N GLN A 352 -11.88 21.08 10.06
CA GLN A 352 -12.77 22.15 10.49
C GLN A 352 -14.23 21.71 10.50
N ILE A 353 -14.63 20.80 9.62
CA ILE A 353 -16.02 20.32 9.56
C ILE A 353 -16.26 19.23 10.62
N LEU A 354 -15.31 18.32 10.81
CA LEU A 354 -15.38 17.27 11.83
C LEU A 354 -15.33 17.83 13.26
N LYS A 355 -14.47 18.83 13.49
CA LYS A 355 -14.26 19.44 14.81
C LYS A 355 -14.03 20.95 14.67
N PRO A 356 -15.07 21.76 14.41
CA PRO A 356 -14.95 23.20 14.17
C PRO A 356 -14.33 23.95 15.36
N ASP A 357 -14.63 23.50 16.57
CA ASP A 357 -14.14 24.09 17.81
C ASP A 357 -12.75 23.59 18.23
N LEU A 358 -12.07 22.79 17.38
CA LEU A 358 -10.70 22.34 17.63
C LEU A 358 -9.73 23.53 17.79
N LEU A 359 -9.95 24.59 16.99
CA LEU A 359 -9.13 25.80 16.97
C LEU A 359 -10.00 27.05 17.05
N SER A 360 -9.40 28.14 17.54
CA SER A 360 -10.05 29.46 17.46
C SER A 360 -10.27 29.88 15.99
N LYS A 361 -11.26 30.74 15.74
CA LYS A 361 -11.53 31.28 14.40
C LYS A 361 -10.30 31.97 13.79
N GLU A 362 -9.48 32.62 14.62
CA GLU A 362 -8.24 33.28 14.20
C GLU A 362 -7.17 32.27 13.82
N ASN A 363 -7.01 31.19 14.59
CA ASN A 363 -6.08 30.11 14.26
C ASN A 363 -6.50 29.40 12.97
N TRP A 364 -7.79 29.13 12.78
CA TRP A 364 -8.30 28.58 11.51
C TRP A 364 -7.97 29.47 10.32
N LYS A 365 -8.24 30.78 10.44
CA LYS A 365 -7.94 31.76 9.38
C LYS A 365 -6.45 31.79 9.06
N THR A 366 -5.61 31.83 10.08
CA THR A 366 -4.15 31.85 9.93
C THR A 366 -3.65 30.56 9.29
N LEU A 367 -4.18 29.42 9.73
CA LEU A 367 -3.80 28.11 9.23
C LEU A 367 -4.19 27.93 7.76
N PHE A 368 -5.39 28.36 7.35
CA PHE A 368 -5.77 28.35 5.94
C PHE A 368 -4.91 29.29 5.09
N ALA A 369 -4.60 30.49 5.57
CA ALA A 369 -3.72 31.42 4.85
C ALA A 369 -2.30 30.84 4.65
N LEU A 370 -1.74 30.20 5.69
CA LEU A 370 -0.43 29.54 5.61
C LEU A 370 -0.41 28.32 4.67
N THR A 371 -1.58 27.73 4.41
CA THR A 371 -1.69 26.47 3.68
C THR A 371 -2.38 26.56 2.33
N GLU A 372 -2.82 27.74 1.92
CA GLU A 372 -3.48 27.99 0.63
C GLU A 372 -2.55 27.77 -0.57
N SER A 373 -1.27 28.15 -0.44
CA SER A 373 -0.28 28.02 -1.51
C SER A 373 1.09 27.70 -0.91
N LYS A 374 1.34 26.42 -0.61
CA LYS A 374 2.58 26.02 0.07
C LYS A 374 3.31 24.84 -0.55
N SER A 375 4.63 24.89 -0.40
CA SER A 375 5.46 23.69 -0.35
C SER A 375 5.85 23.53 1.11
N ILE A 376 5.61 22.36 1.68
CA ILE A 376 5.73 22.23 3.12
C ILE A 376 7.22 22.13 3.49
N THR A 377 7.78 23.24 3.96
CA THR A 377 9.14 23.29 4.51
C THR A 377 9.12 22.94 5.99
N VAL A 378 10.29 22.61 6.55
CA VAL A 378 10.45 22.39 7.99
C VAL A 378 9.98 23.60 8.79
N ASP A 379 10.31 24.82 8.35
CA ASP A 379 9.92 26.05 9.03
C ASP A 379 8.42 26.34 8.92
N LEU A 380 7.82 26.09 7.76
CA LEU A 380 6.37 26.21 7.61
C LEU A 380 5.65 25.18 8.48
N ASN A 381 6.18 23.96 8.59
CA ASN A 381 5.62 22.94 9.46
C ASN A 381 5.70 23.34 10.94
N LYS A 382 6.82 23.95 11.39
CA LYS A 382 6.92 24.52 12.75
C LYS A 382 5.89 25.61 13.01
N GLN A 383 5.59 26.46 12.02
CA GLN A 383 4.54 27.48 12.14
C GLN A 383 3.15 26.84 12.24
N ILE A 384 2.86 25.83 11.42
CA ILE A 384 1.62 25.06 11.46
C ILE A 384 1.45 24.40 12.84
N GLN A 385 2.48 23.72 13.35
CA GLN A 385 2.44 23.02 14.64
C GLN A 385 2.11 23.95 15.82
N LYS A 386 2.59 25.20 15.80
CA LYS A 386 2.25 26.20 16.83
C LYS A 386 0.77 26.62 16.83
N LEU A 387 0.06 26.42 15.73
CA LEU A 387 -1.38 26.72 15.61
C LEU A 387 -2.26 25.54 15.99
N LEU A 388 -1.72 24.33 16.03
CA LEU A 388 -2.45 23.13 16.44
C LEU A 388 -2.65 23.12 17.97
N PRO A 389 -3.60 22.31 18.49
CA PRO A 389 -3.90 22.30 19.94
C PRO A 389 -2.72 21.86 20.81
N ARG A 390 -1.85 20.99 20.27
CA ARG A 390 -0.62 20.52 20.89
C ARG A 390 0.35 19.99 19.84
N GLU A 391 1.56 19.66 20.28
CA GLU A 391 2.48 18.84 19.51
C GLU A 391 2.06 17.36 19.57
N TYR A 392 2.22 16.64 18.46
CA TYR A 392 1.85 15.22 18.30
C TYR A 392 3.08 14.33 18.10
N SER A 393 4.11 14.51 18.94
CA SER A 393 5.41 13.84 18.78
C SER A 393 5.34 12.31 18.80
N GLU A 394 4.28 11.75 19.36
CA GLU A 394 4.00 10.31 19.43
C GLU A 394 3.56 9.69 18.10
N ILE A 395 3.21 10.50 17.10
CA ILE A 395 2.88 10.03 15.74
C ILE A 395 4.13 10.08 14.85
N ILE A 396 4.52 8.94 14.30
CA ILE A 396 5.64 8.80 13.36
C ILE A 396 5.09 8.53 11.97
N ASN A 397 5.39 9.42 11.02
CA ASN A 397 5.07 9.24 9.61
C ASN A 397 6.33 8.88 8.83
N GLN A 398 6.45 7.61 8.44
CA GLN A 398 7.53 7.15 7.57
C GLN A 398 7.10 7.22 6.10
N ALA A 399 7.95 7.79 5.25
CA ALA A 399 7.67 7.87 3.82
C ALA A 399 8.92 7.64 2.99
N PHE A 400 8.74 7.05 1.81
CA PHE A 400 9.69 7.21 0.72
C PHE A 400 9.60 8.66 0.22
N GLU A 401 10.72 9.39 0.16
CA GLU A 401 10.76 10.85 -0.14
C GLU A 401 10.05 11.19 -1.45
N GLN A 402 10.08 10.28 -2.42
CA GLN A 402 9.45 10.47 -3.73
C GLN A 402 8.22 9.56 -3.91
N ASP A 403 7.57 9.15 -2.82
CA ASP A 403 6.30 8.43 -2.90
C ASP A 403 5.22 9.27 -3.58
N MET A 404 4.28 8.61 -4.25
CA MET A 404 3.20 9.27 -4.98
C MET A 404 2.27 10.10 -4.07
N THR A 405 2.10 9.71 -2.81
CA THR A 405 1.31 10.50 -1.84
C THR A 405 1.94 11.84 -1.48
N GLN A 406 3.25 12.04 -1.74
CA GLN A 406 3.91 13.32 -1.48
C GLN A 406 3.36 14.44 -2.37
N ILE A 407 2.80 14.11 -3.54
CA ILE A 407 2.07 15.10 -4.35
C ILE A 407 0.89 15.68 -3.57
N PHE A 408 0.18 14.84 -2.81
CA PHE A 408 -1.00 15.28 -2.08
C PHE A 408 -0.64 16.22 -0.93
N TYR A 409 0.54 16.09 -0.32
CA TYR A 409 1.02 17.04 0.68
C TYR A 409 1.31 18.45 0.12
N GLU A 410 1.54 18.55 -1.19
CA GLU A 410 1.80 19.82 -1.88
C GLU A 410 0.52 20.52 -2.35
N LEU A 411 -0.65 19.94 -2.04
CA LEU A 411 -1.92 20.56 -2.33
C LEU A 411 -2.30 21.61 -1.28
N PRO A 412 -3.25 22.50 -1.60
CA PRO A 412 -3.77 23.44 -0.63
C PRO A 412 -4.38 22.74 0.59
N TYR A 413 -4.16 23.33 1.76
CA TYR A 413 -4.80 22.97 3.03
C TYR A 413 -4.49 21.57 3.56
N THR A 414 -3.53 20.85 2.97
CA THR A 414 -3.09 19.54 3.44
C THR A 414 -1.91 19.64 4.41
N ILE A 415 -1.88 18.88 5.50
CA ILE A 415 -0.77 18.84 6.47
C ILE A 415 -0.43 17.40 6.86
N TRP A 416 0.74 17.18 7.49
CA TRP A 416 0.94 16.03 8.37
C TRP A 416 0.94 16.51 9.83
N ILE A 417 0.76 15.59 10.76
CA ILE A 417 0.98 15.84 12.19
C ILE A 417 2.06 14.91 12.72
N GLY A 418 2.76 15.33 13.78
CA GLY A 418 3.83 14.55 14.39
C GLY A 418 5.16 14.56 13.63
N GLN A 419 5.95 13.52 13.81
CA GLN A 419 7.29 13.39 13.24
C GLN A 419 7.22 12.89 11.80
N LYS A 420 8.06 13.42 10.91
CA LYS A 420 8.19 12.96 9.52
C LYS A 420 9.58 12.36 9.29
N TRP A 421 9.65 11.09 8.93
CA TRP A 421 10.88 10.38 8.63
C TRP A 421 10.91 9.98 7.16
N GLU A 422 11.75 10.67 6.39
CA GLU A 422 11.84 10.46 4.94
C GLU A 422 13.06 9.61 4.56
N TYR A 423 12.84 8.65 3.68
CA TYR A 423 13.86 7.73 3.21
C TYR A 423 14.11 7.89 1.72
N ASN A 424 15.39 7.86 1.32
CA ASN A 424 15.81 7.87 -0.08
C ASN A 424 17.17 7.17 -0.26
N PHE A 425 17.48 6.75 -1.48
CA PHE A 425 18.79 6.23 -1.88
C PHE A 425 19.62 7.32 -2.55
N SER A 426 20.67 7.81 -1.88
CA SER A 426 21.54 8.86 -2.41
C SER A 426 22.20 8.57 -3.75
N GLU A 427 22.35 7.30 -4.13
CA GLU A 427 23.02 6.86 -5.36
C GLU A 427 22.04 6.45 -6.47
N TRP A 428 20.74 6.66 -6.27
CA TRP A 428 19.71 6.26 -7.23
C TRP A 428 18.80 7.44 -7.55
N LYS A 429 18.42 7.55 -8.82
CA LYS A 429 17.54 8.60 -9.32
C LYS A 429 16.21 8.01 -9.71
N TYR A 430 15.17 8.42 -9.02
CA TYR A 430 13.78 8.21 -9.42
C TYR A 430 13.29 9.49 -10.10
N PRO A 431 12.81 9.44 -11.34
CA PRO A 431 12.47 10.66 -12.09
C PRO A 431 11.18 11.31 -11.60
N PHE A 432 10.47 10.74 -10.63
CA PHE A 432 9.20 11.28 -10.16
C PHE A 432 9.36 12.63 -9.47
N GLU A 433 8.67 13.64 -10.01
CA GLU A 433 8.63 14.99 -9.45
C GLU A 433 7.44 15.10 -8.48
N ILE A 434 7.73 15.24 -7.19
CA ILE A 434 6.69 15.36 -6.15
C ILE A 434 6.04 16.75 -6.10
N HIS A 435 6.69 17.78 -6.67
CA HIS A 435 6.22 19.17 -6.61
C HIS A 435 5.61 19.60 -7.95
N PRO A 436 4.31 19.31 -8.22
CA PRO A 436 3.67 19.70 -9.48
C PRO A 436 3.70 21.21 -9.70
N ARG A 437 3.80 22.01 -8.63
CA ARG A 437 3.83 23.48 -8.69
C ARG A 437 5.09 24.08 -9.32
N ARG A 438 6.13 23.27 -9.56
CA ARG A 438 7.26 23.64 -10.42
C ARG A 438 6.87 23.76 -11.90
N TYR A 439 5.71 23.22 -12.26
CA TYR A 439 5.23 23.10 -13.64
C TYR A 439 3.84 23.70 -13.83
N LEU A 440 2.95 23.49 -12.84
CA LEU A 440 1.55 23.91 -12.86
C LEU A 440 1.32 25.09 -11.92
N SER A 441 0.57 26.08 -12.37
CA SER A 441 0.05 27.16 -11.53
C SER A 441 -1.04 26.66 -10.58
N GLN A 442 -1.37 27.46 -9.56
CA GLN A 442 -2.41 27.10 -8.59
C GLN A 442 -3.78 26.89 -9.25
N ALA A 443 -4.13 27.71 -10.23
CA ALA A 443 -5.39 27.57 -10.97
C ALA A 443 -5.45 26.24 -11.74
N GLU A 444 -4.32 25.78 -12.26
CA GLU A 444 -4.20 24.52 -13.01
C GLU A 444 -4.27 23.31 -12.08
N VAL A 445 -3.63 23.38 -10.91
CA VAL A 445 -3.77 22.35 -9.85
C VAL A 445 -5.23 22.27 -9.37
N ASN A 446 -5.87 23.41 -9.11
CA ASN A 446 -7.28 23.45 -8.70
C ASN A 446 -8.20 22.89 -9.80
N SER A 447 -7.88 23.12 -11.08
CA SER A 447 -8.62 22.56 -12.21
C SER A 447 -8.50 21.03 -12.26
N TYR A 448 -7.31 20.49 -11.95
CA TYR A 448 -7.11 19.05 -11.81
C TYR A 448 -7.92 18.46 -10.64
N GLN A 449 -7.88 19.09 -9.46
CA GLN A 449 -8.69 18.66 -8.31
C GLN A 449 -10.20 18.62 -8.66
N ARG A 450 -10.69 19.67 -9.32
CA ARG A 450 -12.07 19.77 -9.78
C ARG A 450 -12.44 18.68 -10.79
N PHE A 451 -11.53 18.30 -11.68
CA PHE A 451 -11.77 17.21 -12.64
C PHE A 451 -12.10 15.89 -11.92
N PHE A 452 -11.37 15.53 -10.87
CA PHE A 452 -11.66 14.31 -10.09
C PHE A 452 -12.95 14.46 -9.30
N ALA A 453 -13.19 15.60 -8.65
CA ALA A 453 -14.44 15.85 -7.94
C ALA A 453 -15.66 15.65 -8.87
N GLU A 454 -15.60 16.21 -10.08
CA GLU A 454 -16.67 16.06 -11.08
C GLU A 454 -16.84 14.62 -11.57
N LEU A 455 -15.75 13.84 -11.69
CA LEU A 455 -15.82 12.42 -12.03
C LEU A 455 -16.59 11.63 -10.98
N PHE A 456 -16.32 11.86 -9.70
CA PHE A 456 -16.98 11.14 -8.61
C PHE A 456 -18.44 11.55 -8.47
N VAL A 457 -18.76 12.84 -8.64
CA VAL A 457 -20.15 13.30 -8.76
C VAL A 457 -20.87 12.64 -9.95
N TYR A 458 -20.21 12.53 -11.11
CA TYR A 458 -20.80 11.89 -12.30
C TYR A 458 -21.07 10.38 -12.11
N THR A 459 -20.26 9.73 -11.28
CA THR A 459 -20.33 8.28 -11.03
C THR A 459 -21.12 7.90 -9.77
N LYS A 460 -21.46 8.84 -8.88
CA LYS A 460 -22.10 8.63 -7.57
C LYS A 460 -23.28 7.65 -7.57
N ASN A 461 -24.15 7.73 -8.58
CA ASN A 461 -25.35 6.88 -8.69
C ASN A 461 -25.09 5.52 -9.40
N SER A 462 -23.86 5.02 -9.40
CA SER A 462 -23.52 3.74 -10.02
C SER A 462 -23.62 2.61 -9.00
N ALA A 463 -24.46 1.61 -9.28
CA ALA A 463 -24.72 0.51 -8.36
C ALA A 463 -23.80 -0.71 -8.59
N THR A 464 -23.02 -0.73 -9.68
CA THR A 464 -22.16 -1.85 -10.06
C THR A 464 -20.81 -1.37 -10.57
N GLY A 465 -19.77 -2.18 -10.41
CA GLY A 465 -18.43 -1.94 -10.93
C GLY A 465 -18.41 -1.74 -12.44
N ARG A 466 -19.25 -2.49 -13.17
CA ARG A 466 -19.45 -2.27 -14.62
C ARG A 466 -19.97 -0.87 -14.95
N GLN A 467 -20.95 -0.37 -14.19
CA GLN A 467 -21.49 0.99 -14.39
C GLN A 467 -20.45 2.05 -14.07
N ILE A 468 -19.70 1.90 -12.97
CA ILE A 468 -18.59 2.78 -12.60
C ILE A 468 -17.59 2.87 -13.75
N MET A 469 -17.07 1.72 -14.21
CA MET A 469 -16.09 1.68 -15.30
C MET A 469 -16.59 2.33 -16.59
N ARG A 470 -17.84 2.05 -16.98
CA ARG A 470 -18.45 2.64 -18.17
C ARG A 470 -18.59 4.15 -18.04
N LYS A 471 -19.18 4.63 -16.94
CA LYS A 471 -19.40 6.07 -16.73
C LYS A 471 -18.09 6.84 -16.58
N SER A 472 -17.08 6.28 -15.91
CA SER A 472 -15.76 6.89 -15.84
C SER A 472 -15.11 7.02 -17.21
N ALA A 473 -15.25 6.00 -18.07
CA ALA A 473 -14.75 6.06 -19.45
C ALA A 473 -15.51 7.11 -20.28
N ASP A 474 -16.85 7.16 -20.16
CA ASP A 474 -17.69 8.14 -20.84
C ASP A 474 -17.30 9.58 -20.42
N PHE A 475 -17.15 9.83 -19.11
CA PHE A 475 -16.70 11.12 -18.57
C PHE A 475 -15.32 11.53 -19.10
N ALA A 476 -14.34 10.61 -19.03
CA ALA A 476 -13.00 10.87 -19.52
C ALA A 476 -12.98 11.17 -21.03
N PHE A 477 -13.79 10.45 -21.81
CA PHE A 477 -13.89 10.66 -23.25
C PHE A 477 -14.51 12.02 -23.60
N ASP A 478 -15.56 12.42 -22.89
CA ASP A 478 -16.20 13.72 -23.11
C ASP A 478 -15.28 14.88 -22.72
N ARG A 479 -14.57 14.77 -21.59
CA ARG A 479 -13.54 15.76 -21.20
C ARG A 479 -12.38 15.82 -22.18
N PHE A 480 -11.95 14.67 -22.72
CA PHE A 480 -10.93 14.65 -23.76
C PHE A 480 -11.40 15.34 -25.06
N LYS A 481 -12.64 15.11 -25.49
CA LYS A 481 -13.22 15.81 -26.65
C LYS A 481 -13.23 17.32 -26.46
N LEU A 482 -13.62 17.79 -25.27
CA LEU A 482 -13.61 19.22 -24.93
C LEU A 482 -12.19 19.78 -24.98
N LEU A 483 -11.22 19.11 -24.35
CA LEU A 483 -9.81 19.49 -24.40
C LEU A 483 -9.32 19.62 -25.84
N ARG A 484 -9.66 18.66 -26.72
CA ARG A 484 -9.27 18.71 -28.14
C ARG A 484 -9.93 19.86 -28.89
N LYS A 485 -11.24 20.08 -28.71
CA LYS A 485 -11.96 21.19 -29.35
C LYS A 485 -11.33 22.54 -29.00
N ASP A 486 -10.85 22.66 -27.76
CA ASP A 486 -10.32 23.90 -27.22
C ASP A 486 -8.79 24.00 -27.24
N ILE A 487 -8.05 22.99 -27.74
CA ILE A 487 -6.58 22.96 -27.70
C ILE A 487 -5.91 24.10 -28.48
N ASN A 488 -6.65 24.75 -29.38
CA ASN A 488 -6.18 25.92 -30.14
C ASN A 488 -6.32 27.22 -29.34
N LYS A 489 -7.08 27.24 -28.24
CA LYS A 489 -7.12 28.38 -27.31
C LYS A 489 -5.78 28.48 -26.59
N PRO A 490 -5.16 29.67 -26.48
CA PRO A 490 -3.85 29.83 -25.86
C PRO A 490 -3.77 29.28 -24.42
N GLU A 491 -4.80 29.51 -23.61
CA GLU A 491 -4.87 29.07 -22.21
C GLU A 491 -4.90 27.53 -22.10
N THR A 492 -5.76 26.87 -22.86
CA THR A 492 -5.87 25.41 -22.90
C THR A 492 -4.58 24.76 -23.42
N TYR A 493 -3.97 25.34 -24.45
CA TYR A 493 -2.69 24.89 -24.97
C TYR A 493 -1.60 24.96 -23.91
N LYS A 494 -1.50 26.10 -23.21
CA LYS A 494 -0.53 26.31 -22.15
C LYS A 494 -0.71 25.30 -21.03
N PHE A 495 -1.94 25.15 -20.51
CA PHE A 495 -2.24 24.19 -19.45
C PHE A 495 -1.82 22.76 -19.82
N PHE A 496 -2.23 22.29 -21.00
CA PHE A 496 -1.89 20.93 -21.40
C PHE A 496 -0.39 20.74 -21.65
N PHE A 497 0.29 21.75 -22.20
CA PHE A 497 1.73 21.72 -22.39
C PHE A 497 2.47 21.64 -21.05
N ASP A 498 2.07 22.44 -20.06
CA ASP A 498 2.65 22.48 -18.72
C ASP A 498 2.40 21.16 -17.97
N TYR A 499 1.19 20.60 -18.09
CA TYR A 499 0.88 19.24 -17.61
C TYR A 499 1.73 18.17 -18.29
N ALA A 500 1.84 18.20 -19.62
CA ALA A 500 2.67 17.25 -20.35
C ALA A 500 4.15 17.37 -19.98
N ASN A 501 4.60 18.58 -19.62
CA ASN A 501 5.96 18.83 -19.16
C ASN A 501 6.19 18.19 -17.78
N TYR A 502 5.25 18.36 -16.85
CA TYR A 502 5.27 17.67 -15.56
C TYR A 502 5.33 16.15 -15.74
N MET A 503 4.44 15.58 -16.56
CA MET A 503 4.36 14.14 -16.81
C MET A 503 5.62 13.60 -17.50
N TYR A 504 6.23 14.38 -18.40
CA TYR A 504 7.49 14.02 -19.05
C TYR A 504 8.67 14.00 -18.06
N ASN A 505 8.81 15.05 -17.24
CA ASN A 505 9.90 15.11 -16.26
C ASN A 505 9.75 14.04 -15.17
N SER A 506 8.50 13.73 -14.78
CA SER A 506 8.16 12.63 -13.88
C SER A 506 8.41 11.23 -14.48
N GLY A 507 8.76 11.15 -15.77
CA GLY A 507 8.99 9.90 -16.50
C GLY A 507 7.72 9.18 -16.96
N PHE A 508 6.53 9.69 -16.66
CA PHE A 508 5.24 9.11 -17.07
C PHE A 508 4.95 9.30 -18.55
N PHE A 509 5.52 10.32 -19.20
CA PHE A 509 5.53 10.44 -20.66
C PHE A 509 6.91 10.14 -21.25
N LYS A 510 6.92 9.34 -22.33
CA LYS A 510 8.10 9.01 -23.13
C LYS A 510 8.46 10.13 -24.10
N ASP A 511 7.45 10.84 -24.59
CA ASP A 511 7.59 11.88 -25.59
C ASP A 511 7.62 13.27 -24.95
N LYS A 512 8.38 14.19 -25.54
CA LYS A 512 8.49 15.57 -25.04
C LYS A 512 7.13 16.29 -25.10
N PRO A 513 6.86 17.25 -24.19
CA PRO A 513 5.57 17.94 -24.10
C PRO A 513 5.06 18.52 -25.42
N LYS A 514 5.95 19.10 -26.26
CA LYS A 514 5.58 19.59 -27.60
C LYS A 514 4.97 18.50 -28.47
N VAL A 515 5.61 17.33 -28.52
CA VAL A 515 5.16 16.19 -29.34
C VAL A 515 3.82 15.66 -28.83
N VAL A 516 3.68 15.52 -27.51
CA VAL A 516 2.43 15.08 -26.87
C VAL A 516 1.29 16.06 -27.16
N THR A 517 1.57 17.35 -27.13
CA THR A 517 0.58 18.41 -27.42
C THR A 517 0.22 18.46 -28.91
N ASP A 518 1.20 18.30 -29.80
CA ASP A 518 0.97 18.25 -31.24
C ASP A 518 0.08 17.05 -31.65
N TYR A 519 0.12 15.95 -30.89
CA TYR A 519 -0.79 14.82 -31.10
C TYR A 519 -2.27 15.19 -30.90
N LEU A 520 -2.57 16.15 -30.03
CA LEU A 520 -3.95 16.62 -29.83
C LEU A 520 -4.43 17.53 -30.97
N LYS A 521 -3.49 18.19 -31.68
CA LYS A 521 -3.80 19.12 -32.78
C LYS A 521 -4.03 18.42 -34.12
N LYS A 522 -3.56 17.17 -34.29
CA LYS A 522 -3.71 16.43 -35.55
C LYS A 522 -5.12 15.85 -35.66
N ASP A 523 -5.77 16.05 -36.81
CA ASP A 523 -7.14 15.61 -37.05
C ASP A 523 -7.30 14.09 -37.14
N ILE A 524 -8.37 13.61 -36.48
CA ILE A 524 -8.89 12.24 -36.54
C ILE A 524 -10.34 12.30 -37.05
N ASP A 525 -10.56 12.91 -38.21
CA ASP A 525 -11.85 12.78 -38.93
C ASP A 525 -11.99 11.39 -39.60
N THR A 526 -10.99 10.53 -39.45
CA THR A 526 -11.01 9.15 -39.90
C THR A 526 -11.24 8.19 -38.73
N ILE A 527 -12.51 7.85 -38.54
CA ILE A 527 -13.00 6.55 -38.04
C ILE A 527 -12.59 6.23 -36.60
N VAL A 528 -13.40 6.70 -35.65
CA VAL A 528 -13.37 6.39 -34.21
C VAL A 528 -13.60 4.88 -33.89
N TRP A 529 -13.76 4.01 -34.89
CA TRP A 529 -14.23 2.62 -34.70
C TRP A 529 -13.35 1.49 -35.26
N LYS A 530 -12.07 1.72 -35.61
CA LYS A 530 -11.17 0.63 -36.05
C LYS A 530 -9.81 0.58 -35.33
N SER A 531 -9.83 0.04 -34.10
CA SER A 531 -8.71 -0.60 -33.36
C SER A 531 -8.09 0.18 -32.19
N SER A 532 -8.49 -0.25 -31.00
CA SER A 532 -8.32 0.30 -29.66
C SER A 532 -6.89 0.47 -29.08
N ARG A 533 -5.81 0.43 -29.87
CA ARG A 533 -4.45 0.78 -29.38
C ARG A 533 -3.51 1.38 -30.43
N ARG A 534 -3.88 1.39 -31.71
CA ARG A 534 -2.98 1.83 -32.80
C ARG A 534 -3.15 3.30 -33.17
N GLU A 535 -4.22 3.97 -32.78
CA GLU A 535 -4.62 5.23 -33.43
C GLU A 535 -4.55 6.49 -32.57
N TRP A 536 -4.14 6.39 -31.31
CA TRP A 536 -4.00 7.54 -30.40
C TRP A 536 -2.54 7.75 -30.03
N PRO A 537 -1.80 8.59 -30.76
CA PRO A 537 -0.39 8.89 -30.48
C PRO A 537 -0.15 9.37 -29.04
N PHE A 538 -1.12 10.09 -28.45
CA PHE A 538 -1.11 10.46 -27.03
C PHE A 538 -1.00 9.25 -26.09
N LEU A 539 -1.83 8.21 -26.25
CA LEU A 539 -1.78 7.02 -25.39
C LEU A 539 -0.47 6.23 -25.54
N ARG A 540 0.19 6.31 -26.70
CA ARG A 540 1.52 5.69 -26.90
C ARG A 540 2.63 6.40 -26.12
N SER A 541 2.45 7.69 -25.82
CA SER A 541 3.41 8.46 -25.02
C SER A 541 3.43 8.04 -23.55
N ILE A 542 2.37 7.39 -23.05
CA ILE A 542 2.28 6.89 -21.67
C ILE A 542 3.36 5.84 -21.40
N ASN A 543 4.06 5.99 -20.28
CA ASN A 543 5.06 5.08 -19.77
C ASN A 543 4.49 4.20 -18.65
N SER A 544 3.81 3.12 -19.02
CA SER A 544 3.21 2.14 -18.09
C SER A 544 4.21 1.66 -17.02
N ASP A 545 5.47 1.49 -17.40
CA ASP A 545 6.52 0.98 -16.51
C ASP A 545 6.79 1.92 -15.34
N MET A 546 6.63 3.23 -15.55
CA MET A 546 6.76 4.22 -14.48
C MET A 546 5.54 4.24 -13.55
N PHE A 547 4.35 3.98 -14.07
CA PHE A 547 3.14 3.82 -13.25
C PHE A 547 3.23 2.58 -12.37
N GLU A 548 3.58 1.44 -12.95
CA GLU A 548 3.80 0.18 -12.21
C GLU A 548 4.87 0.37 -11.12
N LEU A 549 5.97 1.05 -11.45
CA LEU A 549 7.03 1.35 -10.49
C LEU A 549 6.57 2.28 -9.35
N ALA A 550 5.80 3.33 -9.65
CA ALA A 550 5.29 4.25 -8.65
C ALA A 550 4.37 3.53 -7.66
N ILE A 551 3.47 2.69 -8.18
CA ILE A 551 2.59 1.85 -7.36
C ILE A 551 3.41 0.90 -6.51
N TYR A 552 4.38 0.19 -7.10
CA TYR A 552 5.21 -0.76 -6.36
C TYR A 552 5.95 -0.10 -5.19
N PHE A 553 6.51 1.09 -5.35
CA PHE A 553 7.17 1.79 -4.24
C PHE A 553 6.22 2.41 -3.22
N HIS A 554 4.94 2.55 -3.59
CA HIS A 554 3.90 3.03 -2.69
C HIS A 554 3.39 1.93 -1.76
N ILE A 555 3.09 0.75 -2.30
CA ILE A 555 2.51 -0.37 -1.53
C ILE A 555 3.47 -0.86 -0.43
N ILE A 556 2.92 -1.55 0.58
CA ILE A 556 3.67 -2.05 1.75
C ILE A 556 4.90 -2.87 1.33
N ASP A 557 4.72 -3.77 0.37
CA ASP A 557 5.76 -4.70 -0.07
C ASP A 557 6.99 -4.02 -0.68
N GLY A 558 6.82 -2.96 -1.46
CA GLY A 558 7.95 -2.21 -2.00
C GLY A 558 8.51 -1.19 -1.02
N SER A 559 7.63 -0.49 -0.29
CA SER A 559 8.00 0.61 0.61
C SER A 559 8.84 0.15 1.82
N LYS A 560 8.53 -1.02 2.40
CA LYS A 560 9.23 -1.59 3.57
C LYS A 560 10.76 -1.67 3.42
N HIS A 561 11.24 -1.84 2.19
CA HIS A 561 12.67 -1.96 1.90
C HIS A 561 13.44 -0.64 1.99
N PHE A 562 12.77 0.51 1.84
CA PHE A 562 13.40 1.81 2.08
C PHE A 562 13.63 2.04 3.59
N MET A 563 12.70 1.58 4.42
CA MET A 563 12.66 1.82 5.87
C MET A 563 13.63 0.94 6.66
N LYS A 564 14.16 -0.14 6.08
CA LYS A 564 15.22 -0.98 6.68
C LYS A 564 16.58 -0.29 6.77
N ARG A 565 16.73 0.92 6.22
CA ARG A 565 17.96 1.74 6.33
C ARG A 565 17.75 2.84 7.36
N THR A 566 18.82 3.36 7.95
CA THR A 566 18.73 4.52 8.87
C THR A 566 18.22 5.75 8.10
N PRO A 567 17.23 6.51 8.62
CA PRO A 567 16.75 7.73 7.98
C PRO A 567 17.87 8.77 7.90
N LYS A 568 17.89 9.57 6.83
CA LYS A 568 18.68 10.80 6.81
C LYS A 568 17.80 11.90 7.40
N PHE A 569 18.12 12.33 8.61
CA PHE A 569 17.56 13.58 9.12
C PHE A 569 18.09 14.71 8.22
N LYS A 570 17.25 15.27 7.35
CA LYS A 570 17.51 16.61 6.82
C LYS A 570 17.27 17.55 8.01
N GLN A 571 18.37 18.01 8.62
CA GLN A 571 18.34 19.12 9.58
C GLN A 571 17.85 20.39 8.90
#